data_AF-A0AA38GG89-F1
#
_entry.id   AF-A0AA38GG89-F1
#
_cell.length_a   1.000
_cell.length_b   1.000
_cell.length_c   1.000
_cell.angle_alpha   90.00
_cell.angle_beta   90.00
_cell.angle_gamma   90.00
#
_symmetry.space_group_name_H-M   'P 1'
#
loop_
_entity.id
_entity.type
_entity.pdbx_description
1 polymer ?
#
loop_
_entity_poly.entity_id
_entity_poly.type
_entity_poly.pdbx_seq_one_letter_code
_entity_poly.pdbx_strand_id
1 'polypeptide(L)'
;SCVNEERMKTLIEEIRNIFQSMEDRKTSPSAYDTAWIARIPAIDNPSQPQFPQTLKWVVCNQLADGSWEEESFYFPYDRLVSTLSCVITLRMWKVEENQVQK
;
A
#
# COMPACT_ATOMS: atom_id res chain seq x y z
N SER A 1 -6.41 38.51 -16.36
CA SER A 1 -7.15 37.63 -17.29
C SER A 1 -6.25 36.52 -17.83
N CYS A 2 -5.05 36.80 -18.34
CA CYS A 2 -4.16 35.81 -18.97
C CYS A 2 -3.70 34.65 -18.06
N VAL A 3 -3.40 34.92 -16.78
CA VAL A 3 -2.94 33.90 -15.81
C VAL A 3 -4.00 32.80 -15.56
N ASN A 4 -5.28 33.16 -15.60
CA ASN A 4 -6.36 32.18 -15.43
C ASN A 4 -6.54 31.30 -16.67
N GLU A 5 -6.24 31.82 -17.86
CA GLU A 5 -6.37 31.08 -19.12
C GLU A 5 -5.24 30.05 -19.29
N GLU A 6 -4.02 30.42 -18.88
CA GLU A 6 -2.88 29.50 -18.84
C GLU A 6 -3.13 28.37 -17.84
N ARG A 7 -3.57 28.70 -16.63
CA ARG A 7 -3.94 27.71 -15.61
C ARG A 7 -5.06 26.76 -16.07
N MET A 8 -6.04 27.28 -16.80
CA MET A 8 -7.13 26.48 -17.35
C MET A 8 -6.61 25.49 -18.42
N LYS A 9 -5.71 25.93 -19.29
CA LYS A 9 -5.09 25.06 -20.30
C LYS A 9 -4.25 23.96 -19.66
N THR A 10 -3.48 24.28 -18.62
CA THR A 10 -2.72 23.28 -17.85
C THR A 10 -3.63 22.23 -17.23
N LEU A 11 -4.71 22.63 -16.56
CA LEU A 11 -5.66 21.70 -15.94
C LEU A 11 -6.36 20.80 -16.96
N ILE A 12 -6.73 21.35 -18.13
CA ILE A 12 -7.33 20.55 -19.21
C ILE A 12 -6.35 19.48 -19.70
N GLU A 13 -5.07 19.82 -19.82
CA GLU A 13 -4.06 18.87 -20.26
C GLU A 13 -3.76 17.80 -19.21
N GLU A 14 -3.71 18.15 -17.93
CA GLU A 14 -3.61 17.20 -16.82
C GLU A 14 -4.79 16.21 -16.82
N ILE A 15 -6.02 16.70 -17.00
CA ILE A 15 -7.22 15.86 -17.05
C ILE A 15 -7.15 14.91 -18.25
N ARG A 16 -6.76 15.39 -19.44
CA ARG A 16 -6.57 14.53 -20.62
C ARG A 16 -5.54 13.44 -20.38
N ASN A 17 -4.41 13.77 -19.76
CA ASN A 17 -3.36 12.81 -19.41
C ASN A 17 -3.88 11.76 -18.41
N ILE A 18 -4.68 12.15 -17.42
CA ILE A 18 -5.32 11.21 -16.48
C ILE A 18 -6.22 10.23 -17.25
N PHE A 19 -7.10 10.71 -18.12
CA PHE A 19 -8.00 9.87 -18.92
C PHE A 19 -7.25 8.93 -19.88
N GLN A 20 -6.14 9.38 -20.48
CA GLN A 20 -5.29 8.55 -21.34
C GLN A 20 -4.53 7.47 -20.56
N SER A 21 -4.18 7.73 -19.29
CA SER A 21 -3.45 6.78 -18.42
C SER A 21 -4.36 5.81 -17.65
N MET A 22 -5.67 5.82 -17.91
CA MET A 22 -6.70 5.16 -17.11
C MET A 22 -6.83 3.64 -17.37
N GLU A 23 -5.94 3.04 -18.16
CA GLU A 23 -5.95 1.60 -18.44
C GLU A 23 -5.78 0.75 -17.17
N ASP A 24 -5.06 1.27 -16.17
CA ASP A 24 -4.98 0.70 -14.83
C ASP A 24 -5.70 1.63 -13.86
N ARG A 25 -6.74 1.13 -13.18
CA ARG A 25 -7.32 1.86 -12.04
C ARG A 25 -6.22 2.05 -11.00
N LYS A 26 -5.67 3.26 -10.89
CA LYS A 26 -4.71 3.64 -9.85
C LYS A 26 -5.45 3.73 -8.51
N THR A 27 -5.75 2.58 -7.91
CA THR A 27 -6.19 2.49 -6.52
C THR A 27 -4.95 2.37 -5.64
N SER A 28 -4.96 3.04 -4.48
CA SER A 28 -3.93 2.81 -3.47
C SER A 28 -3.92 1.32 -3.07
N PRO A 29 -2.75 0.73 -2.80
CA PRO A 29 -2.67 -0.62 -2.27
C PRO A 29 -3.35 -0.71 -0.90
N SER A 30 -4.21 -1.71 -0.71
CA SER A 30 -4.81 -2.03 0.60
C SER A 30 -3.79 -2.80 1.44
N ALA A 31 -3.38 -2.26 2.59
CA ALA A 31 -2.42 -2.91 3.45
C ALA A 31 -2.98 -4.23 4.01
N TYR A 32 -4.27 -4.25 4.36
CA TYR A 32 -4.96 -5.45 4.83
C TYR A 32 -4.90 -6.60 3.81
N ASP A 33 -5.28 -6.34 2.56
CA ASP A 33 -5.33 -7.36 1.50
C ASP A 33 -3.92 -7.83 1.14
N THR A 34 -2.97 -6.90 1.04
CA THR A 34 -1.57 -7.21 0.73
C THR A 34 -0.95 -8.09 1.81
N ALA A 35 -1.19 -7.79 3.09
CA ALA A 35 -0.76 -8.61 4.20
C ALA A 35 -1.44 -10.00 4.20
N TRP A 36 -2.72 -10.07 3.84
CA TRP A 36 -3.41 -11.35 3.72
C TRP A 36 -2.79 -12.24 2.64
N ILE A 37 -2.48 -11.70 1.47
CA ILE A 37 -1.79 -12.41 0.38
C ILE A 37 -0.36 -12.82 0.81
N ALA A 38 0.35 -11.96 1.53
CA ALA A 38 1.70 -12.24 2.01
C ALA A 38 1.80 -13.44 2.97
N ARG A 39 0.70 -13.85 3.60
CA ARG A 39 0.66 -15.05 4.47
C ARG A 39 0.54 -16.36 3.72
N ILE A 40 0.23 -16.34 2.42
CA ILE A 40 0.04 -17.56 1.64
C ILE A 40 1.40 -18.29 1.53
N PRO A 41 1.55 -19.50 2.08
CA PRO A 41 2.79 -20.26 1.98
C PRO A 41 2.98 -20.81 0.56
N ALA A 42 4.24 -20.95 0.12
CA ALA A 42 4.53 -21.49 -1.19
C ALA A 42 4.18 -22.99 -1.26
N ILE A 43 3.63 -23.42 -2.40
CA ILE A 43 3.20 -24.81 -2.61
C ILE A 43 4.39 -25.78 -2.56
N ASP A 44 5.54 -25.35 -3.08
CA ASP A 44 6.79 -26.09 -3.14
C ASP A 44 7.62 -25.99 -1.85
N ASN A 45 7.55 -24.86 -1.15
CA ASN A 45 8.24 -24.63 0.12
C ASN A 45 7.39 -23.83 1.12
N PRO A 46 6.67 -24.50 2.04
CA PRO A 46 5.82 -23.82 3.02
C PRO A 46 6.56 -22.92 4.02
N SER A 47 7.89 -22.97 4.06
CA SER A 47 8.72 -22.08 4.89
C SER A 47 8.94 -20.70 4.24
N GLN A 48 8.41 -20.47 3.04
CA GLN A 48 8.52 -19.22 2.31
C GLN A 48 7.14 -18.74 1.79
N PRO A 49 6.94 -17.43 1.59
CA PRO A 49 5.71 -16.91 1.02
C PRO A 49 5.60 -17.24 -0.48
N GLN A 50 4.40 -17.59 -0.93
CA GLN A 50 4.06 -17.81 -2.34
C GLN A 50 4.26 -16.53 -3.17
N PHE A 51 4.08 -15.37 -2.55
CA PHE A 51 4.23 -14.05 -3.16
C PHE A 51 5.22 -13.18 -2.37
N PRO A 52 6.54 -13.34 -2.56
CA PRO A 52 7.54 -12.60 -1.77
C PRO A 52 7.44 -11.07 -1.89
N GLN A 53 6.90 -10.58 -3.01
CA GLN A 53 6.72 -9.14 -3.25
C GLN A 53 5.71 -8.51 -2.29
N THR A 54 4.66 -9.21 -1.90
CA THR A 54 3.66 -8.68 -0.95
C THR A 54 4.24 -8.60 0.46
N LEU A 55 5.03 -9.60 0.88
CA LEU A 55 5.77 -9.53 2.14
C LEU A 55 6.76 -8.36 2.16
N LYS A 56 7.52 -8.17 1.08
CA LYS A 56 8.43 -7.03 0.94
C LYS A 56 7.69 -5.70 0.99
N TRP A 57 6.53 -5.61 0.34
CA TRP A 57 5.69 -4.41 0.40
C TRP A 57 5.28 -4.11 1.85
N VAL A 58 4.83 -5.11 2.62
CA VAL A 58 4.50 -4.93 4.04
C VAL A 58 5.70 -4.39 4.81
N VAL A 59 6.91 -4.94 4.63
CA VAL A 59 8.11 -4.43 5.32
C VAL A 59 8.43 -2.98 4.94
N CYS A 60 8.29 -2.61 3.67
CA CYS A 60 8.72 -1.30 3.18
C CYS A 60 7.69 -0.16 3.35
N ASN A 61 6.44 -0.45 3.69
CA ASN A 61 5.34 0.55 3.71
C ASN A 61 4.78 0.83 5.10
N GLN A 62 5.55 0.52 6.16
CA GLN A 62 5.19 0.97 7.50
C GLN A 62 5.36 2.48 7.63
N LEU A 63 4.37 3.14 8.24
CA LEU A 63 4.39 4.56 8.55
C LEU A 63 5.23 4.86 9.79
N ALA A 64 5.58 6.13 9.97
CA ALA A 64 6.43 6.60 11.07
C ALA A 64 5.83 6.41 12.47
N ASP A 65 4.51 6.21 12.56
CA ASP A 65 3.79 5.89 13.81
C ASP A 65 3.57 4.39 14.02
N GLY A 66 4.20 3.57 13.18
CA GLY A 66 4.14 2.11 13.24
C GLY A 66 2.93 1.48 12.56
N SER A 67 1.99 2.26 12.00
CA SER A 67 0.83 1.74 11.28
C SER A 67 1.08 1.57 9.76
N TRP A 68 0.07 1.11 9.01
CA TRP A 68 0.21 0.79 7.56
C TRP A 68 -0.81 1.46 6.63
N GLU A 69 -1.81 2.15 7.17
CA GLU A 69 -2.87 2.76 6.37
C GLU A 69 -2.69 4.29 6.37
N GLU A 70 -2.77 4.92 5.20
CA GLU A 70 -2.56 6.36 5.04
C GLU A 70 -3.62 7.17 5.80
N GLU A 71 -3.19 8.28 6.42
CA GLU A 71 -4.06 9.12 7.27
C GLU A 71 -5.15 9.86 6.49
N SER A 72 -5.01 9.97 5.17
CA SER A 72 -5.70 10.99 4.39
C SER A 72 -7.23 10.81 4.36
N PHE A 73 -7.76 9.61 4.58
CA PHE A 73 -9.22 9.38 4.63
C PHE A 73 -9.62 8.09 5.37
N TYR A 74 -9.42 7.92 6.69
CA TYR A 74 -9.81 6.63 7.29
C TYR A 74 -10.46 6.60 8.67
N PHE A 75 -11.53 5.80 8.72
CA PHE A 75 -12.16 5.28 9.92
C PHE A 75 -11.11 4.56 10.78
N PRO A 76 -11.06 4.80 12.11
CA PRO A 76 -10.08 4.16 12.99
C PRO A 76 -10.03 2.62 12.91
N TYR A 77 -11.14 1.99 12.51
CA TYR A 77 -11.26 0.55 12.35
C TYR A 77 -10.38 -0.01 11.23
N ASP A 78 -10.35 0.62 10.07
CA ASP A 78 -9.59 0.10 8.92
C ASP A 78 -8.09 0.17 9.19
N ARG A 79 -7.63 1.29 9.76
CA ARG A 79 -6.25 1.46 10.20
C ARG A 79 -5.83 0.40 11.22
N LEU A 80 -6.69 0.09 12.19
CA LEU A 80 -6.43 -0.95 13.19
C LEU A 80 -6.34 -2.34 12.54
N VAL A 81 -7.30 -2.69 11.69
CA VAL A 81 -7.40 -4.00 11.05
C VAL A 81 -6.25 -4.23 10.06
N SER A 82 -5.91 -3.22 9.25
CA SER A 82 -4.74 -3.21 8.36
C SER A 82 -3.45 -3.41 9.14
N THR A 83 -3.24 -2.62 10.20
CA THR A 83 -2.03 -2.70 11.03
C THR A 83 -1.90 -4.07 11.68
N LEU A 84 -2.98 -4.60 12.26
CA LEU A 84 -2.99 -5.92 12.87
C LEU A 84 -2.67 -7.02 11.85
N SER A 85 -3.24 -6.95 10.65
CA SER A 85 -2.96 -7.91 9.56
C SER A 85 -1.47 -7.89 9.17
N CYS A 86 -0.87 -6.70 9.07
CA CYS A 86 0.56 -6.53 8.77
C CYS A 86 1.45 -7.11 9.88
N VAL A 87 1.17 -6.80 11.15
CA VAL A 87 1.91 -7.33 12.30
C VAL A 87 1.86 -8.86 12.37
N ILE A 88 0.66 -9.45 12.18
CA ILE A 88 0.52 -10.92 12.13
C ILE A 88 1.37 -11.51 11.02
N THR A 89 1.39 -10.89 9.85
CA THR A 89 2.17 -11.34 8.68
C THR A 89 3.66 -11.30 8.96
N LEU A 90 4.17 -10.19 9.51
CA LEU A 90 5.59 -10.05 9.88
C LEU A 90 6.00 -11.07 10.93
N ARG A 91 5.13 -11.30 11.93
CA ARG A 91 5.37 -12.29 12.98
C ARG A 91 5.39 -13.72 12.45
N MET A 92 4.48 -14.04 11.52
CA MET A 92 4.39 -15.36 10.88
C MET A 92 5.69 -15.72 10.16
N TRP A 93 6.30 -14.76 9.45
CA TRP A 93 7.53 -14.97 8.71
C TRP A 93 8.82 -14.71 9.50
N LYS A 94 8.71 -14.41 10.81
CA LYS A 94 9.84 -14.11 11.70
C LYS A 94 10.77 -13.02 11.12
N VAL A 95 10.18 -12.02 10.46
CA VAL A 95 10.95 -10.86 9.99
C VAL A 95 11.51 -10.15 11.22
N GLU A 96 12.83 -9.94 11.26
CA GLU A 96 13.50 -9.33 12.41
C GLU A 96 12.96 -7.93 12.70
N GLU A 97 12.80 -7.58 13.98
CA GLU A 97 12.29 -6.28 14.43
C GLU A 97 13.11 -5.09 13.89
N ASN A 98 14.36 -5.31 13.49
CA ASN A 98 15.23 -4.29 12.91
C ASN A 98 14.75 -3.76 11.54
N GLN A 99 13.85 -4.48 10.85
CA GLN A 99 13.28 -4.07 9.56
C GLN A 99 11.93 -3.36 9.69
N VAL A 100 11.43 -3.22 10.92
CA VAL A 100 10.11 -2.68 11.23
C VAL A 100 10.34 -1.45 12.12
N GLN A 101 9.91 -0.28 11.65
CA GLN A 101 9.96 0.95 12.44
C GLN A 101 8.96 0.85 13.62
N LYS A 102 9.34 1.39 14.79
CA LYS A 102 8.52 1.33 16.00
C LYS A 102 7.56 2.51 16.09
#